data_AF-A0A7J5E6K1-F1
#
_entry.id   AF-A0A7J5E6K1-F1
#
_cell.length_a   1.000
_cell.length_b   1.000
_cell.length_c   1.000
_cell.angle_alpha   90.00
_cell.angle_beta   90.00
_cell.angle_gamma   90.00
#
_symmetry.space_group_name_H-M   'P 1'
#
loop_
_entity.id
_entity.type
_entity.pdbx_description
1 polymer ?
#
loop_
_entity_poly.entity_id
_entity_poly.type
_entity_poly.pdbx_seq_one_letter_code
_entity_poly.pdbx_strand_id
1 'polypeptide(L)' 'IKVDELVGQKEIVIKSLGNYLGNIEGIAGSTIMGDGKVVMIADIAELVHKLLDKN' A
#
# COMPACT_ATOMS: atom_id res chain seq x y z
N ILE A 1 -0.95 -13.75 3.95
CA ILE A 1 0.02 -12.83 3.31
C ILE A 1 1.39 -13.14 3.89
N LYS A 2 2.40 -13.35 3.04
CA LYS A 2 3.78 -13.66 3.45
C LYS A 2 4.69 -12.55 2.94
N VAL A 3 5.69 -12.20 3.73
CA VAL A 3 6.80 -11.30 3.37
C VAL A 3 8.12 -12.02 3.64
N ASP A 4 9.21 -11.56 3.02
CA ASP A 4 10.54 -12.14 3.22
C ASP A 4 11.12 -11.76 4.58
N GLU A 5 11.01 -10.49 4.97
CA GLU A 5 11.50 -9.97 6.24
C GLU A 5 10.73 -8.73 6.72
N LEU A 6 10.85 -8.42 8.02
CA LEU A 6 10.36 -7.18 8.61
C LEU A 6 11.54 -6.22 8.79
N VAL A 7 11.58 -5.16 7.97
CA VAL A 7 12.66 -4.15 8.02
C VAL A 7 12.48 -3.18 9.21
N GLY A 8 11.25 -2.97 9.69
CA GLY A 8 10.95 -2.13 10.85
C GLY A 8 9.53 -1.57 10.84
N GLN A 9 9.24 -0.65 11.78
CA GLN A 9 7.97 0.08 11.86
C GLN A 9 8.26 1.59 11.80
N LYS A 10 7.43 2.33 11.05
CA LYS A 10 7.56 3.78 10.91
C LYS A 10 6.19 4.43 10.76
N GLU A 11 6.01 5.59 11.38
CA GLU A 11 4.86 6.45 11.09
C GLU A 11 5.12 7.23 9.81
N ILE A 12 4.17 7.16 8.88
CA ILE A 12 4.26 7.79 7.56
C ILE A 12 2.94 8.43 7.19
N VAL A 13 3.00 9.45 6.34
CA VAL A 13 1.80 10.05 5.75
C VAL A 13 1.49 9.33 4.44
N ILE A 14 0.28 8.79 4.33
CA ILE A 14 -0.24 8.23 3.08
C ILE A 14 -0.76 9.40 2.23
N LYS A 15 -0.32 9.44 0.97
CA LYS A 15 -0.76 10.38 -0.06
C LYS A 15 -1.60 9.63 -1.08
N SER A 16 -2.71 10.23 -1.52
CA SER A 16 -3.50 9.65 -2.61
C SER A 16 -2.71 9.68 -3.91
N LEU A 17 -3.04 8.77 -4.82
CA LEU A 17 -2.42 8.68 -6.15
C LEU A 17 -3.00 9.70 -7.15
N GLY A 18 -3.94 10.53 -6.67
CA GLY A 18 -4.62 11.54 -7.46
C GLY A 18 -5.47 10.96 -8.60
N ASN A 19 -5.97 11.86 -9.45
CA ASN A 19 -6.91 11.51 -10.52
C ASN A 19 -6.24 10.81 -11.72
N TYR A 20 -4.91 10.88 -11.84
CA TYR A 20 -4.20 10.29 -12.96
C TYR A 20 -4.10 8.76 -12.85
N LEU A 21 -3.80 8.27 -11.65
CA LEU A 21 -3.75 6.84 -11.35
C LEU A 21 -5.05 6.31 -10.76
N GLY A 22 -5.82 7.17 -10.08
CA GLY A 22 -7.09 6.80 -9.47
C GLY A 22 -6.94 5.75 -8.36
N ASN A 23 -7.98 4.96 -8.16
CA ASN A 23 -7.95 3.84 -7.23
C ASN A 23 -7.25 2.64 -7.88
N ILE A 24 -6.19 2.16 -7.26
CA ILE A 24 -5.51 0.93 -7.68
C ILE A 24 -5.85 -0.14 -6.67
N GLU A 25 -6.39 -1.24 -7.16
CA GLU A 25 -6.81 -2.36 -6.33
C GLU A 25 -5.65 -2.88 -5.45
N GLY A 26 -5.90 -2.99 -4.15
CA GLY A 26 -4.94 -3.46 -3.15
C GLY A 26 -3.89 -2.41 -2.75
N ILE A 27 -4.07 -1.15 -3.14
CA ILE A 27 -3.15 -0.05 -2.85
C ILE A 27 -3.89 1.10 -2.16
N ALA A 28 -3.55 1.35 -0.90
CA ALA A 28 -4.11 2.46 -0.13
C ALA A 28 -3.56 3.83 -0.57
N GLY A 29 -2.37 3.86 -1.17
CA GLY A 29 -1.76 5.09 -1.67
C GLY A 29 -0.25 4.98 -1.81
N SER A 30 0.44 6.12 -1.72
CA SER A 30 1.90 6.20 -1.74
C SER A 30 2.45 7.13 -0.66
N THR A 31 3.75 7.07 -0.42
CA THR A 31 4.46 8.05 0.39
C THR A 31 5.79 8.40 -0.27
N ILE A 32 6.31 9.59 0.05
CA ILE A 32 7.65 10.02 -0.35
C ILE A 32 8.53 9.94 0.90
N MET A 33 9.57 9.13 0.83
CA MET A 33 10.56 8.97 1.90
C MET A 33 11.49 10.19 1.97
N GLY A 34 12.18 10.36 3.10
CA GLY A 34 13.10 11.48 3.30
C GLY A 34 14.30 11.49 2.35
N ASP A 35 14.60 10.35 1.73
CA ASP A 35 15.62 10.19 0.67
C ASP A 35 15.04 10.41 -0.75
N GLY A 36 13.77 10.82 -0.86
CA GLY A 36 13.09 11.09 -2.12
C GLY A 36 12.49 9.86 -2.80
N LYS A 37 12.66 8.65 -2.25
CA LYS A 37 12.03 7.46 -2.83
C LYS A 37 10.53 7.48 -2.67
N VAL A 38 9.82 7.09 -3.72
CA VAL A 38 8.37 6.86 -3.68
C VAL A 38 8.12 5.39 -3.32
N VAL A 39 7.28 5.16 -2.32
CA VAL A 39 6.89 3.82 -1.87
C VAL A 39 5.38 3.70 -1.90
N MET A 40 4.88 2.57 -2.41
CA MET A 40 3.45 2.26 -2.42
C MET A 40 3.04 1.61 -1.10
N ILE A 41 1.85 1.97 -0.60
CA ILE A 41 1.27 1.43 0.62
C ILE A 41 0.17 0.45 0.23
N ALA A 42 0.35 -0.82 0.57
CA ALA A 42 -0.61 -1.87 0.28
C ALA A 42 -1.82 -1.79 1.23
N ASP A 43 -3.03 -1.93 0.70
CA ASP A 43 -4.24 -2.14 1.50
C ASP A 43 -4.40 -3.64 1.78
N ILE A 44 -3.93 -4.05 2.95
CA ILE A 44 -3.96 -5.46 3.37
C ILE A 44 -5.39 -5.94 3.60
N ALA A 45 -6.30 -5.08 4.05
CA ALA A 45 -7.68 -5.47 4.31
C ALA A 45 -8.42 -5.75 3.00
N GLU A 46 -8.27 -4.87 2.00
CA GLU A 46 -8.82 -5.08 0.66
C GLU A 46 -8.26 -6.36 0.02
N LEU A 47 -6.93 -6.56 0.12
CA LEU A 47 -6.28 -7.75 -0.42
C LEU A 47 -6.79 -9.04 0.22
N VAL A 48 -7.00 -9.06 1.55
CA VAL A 48 -7.56 -10.22 2.25
C VAL A 48 -9.01 -10.45 1.85
N HIS A 49 -9.83 -9.40 1.82
CA HIS A 49 -11.24 -9.51 1.44
C HIS A 49 -11.38 -10.10 0.03
N LYS A 50 -10.63 -9.57 -0.93
CA LYS A 50 -10.61 -10.08 -2.30
C LYS A 50 -10.22 -11.56 -2.38
N LEU A 51 -9.30 -12.02 -1.55
CA LEU A 51 -8.89 -13.43 -1.53
C LEU A 51 -9.97 -14.33 -0.92
N LEU A 52 -10.75 -13.82 0.04
CA LEU A 52 -11.83 -14.56 0.66
C LEU A 52 -13.09 -14.62 -0.22
N ASP A 53 -13.39 -13.53 -0.93
CA ASP A 53 -14.57 -13.41 -1.81
C ASP A 53 -14.42 -14.17 -3.14
N LYS A 54 -13.20 -14.61 -3.48
CA LYS A 54 -12.92 -15.39 -4.68
C LYS A 54 -13.32 -16.86 -4.59
N ASN A 55 -14.01 -17.27 -3.54
CA ASN A 55 -14.53 -18.63 -3.31
C ASN A 55 -16.05 -18.67 -3.34
#